data_AF-A0A959QRG7-F1
#
_entry.id   AF-A0A959QRG7-F1
#
_cell.length_a   1.000
_cell.length_b   1.000
_cell.length_c   1.000
_cell.angle_alpha   90.00
_cell.angle_beta   90.00
_cell.angle_gamma   90.00
#
_symmetry.space_group_name_H-M   'P 1'
#
loop_
_entity.id
_entity.type
_entity.pdbx_description
1 polymer ?
#
loop_
_entity_poly.entity_id
_entity_poly.type
_entity_poly.pdbx_seq_one_letter_code
_entity_poly.pdbx_strand_id
1 'polypeptide(L)'
;TDNEGLITLVSKESELDVMETIFMKSKNEYSMGEKFYRKDILSIMQIALLDYHLTRNKDSIENVIESFIAKFLNVRFPIKDLRFKFAKSDTGFLEKIRIIAPEFDFLLKQYQLYVQDGKIDFELLEFSSEPLRLSEINSLVSVKYVYANSPEIGILKSNFFSDQSMLYYVEPFKEKYNNLYDLLTNENVRFEDFKDYQKDGIKYFVDKKYLYIDSDDFVKINNEILLFIVSQLNKNGVLSYWHYPLVVRNSIDEMLNSSLLISESKLLSKQEIMYFNYHLNKREFTNGLDLRNKYLHGTNTSSEEKHKTEYYILLKLIVLILFKMKDDLLICEYANNNTQNINY
;
A
#
# COMPACT_ATOMS: atom_id res chain seq x y z
N THR A 1 -4.52 7.85 -0.78
CA THR A 1 -4.74 6.42 -0.51
C THR A 1 -6.05 6.01 -1.15
N ASP A 2 -6.28 4.73 -1.39
CA ASP A 2 -7.60 4.22 -1.78
C ASP A 2 -8.53 4.08 -0.56
N ASN A 3 -9.71 3.49 -0.78
CA ASN A 3 -10.71 3.26 0.27
C ASN A 3 -10.26 2.26 1.34
N GLU A 4 -9.19 1.49 1.09
CA GLU A 4 -8.59 0.55 2.04
C GLU A 4 -7.37 1.17 2.76
N GLY A 5 -7.13 2.47 2.58
CA GLY A 5 -6.00 3.16 3.20
C GLY A 5 -4.65 2.82 2.57
N LEU A 6 -4.60 2.09 1.45
CA LEU A 6 -3.37 1.73 0.75
C LEU A 6 -2.91 2.86 -0.19
N ILE A 7 -1.60 3.06 -0.30
CA ILE A 7 -1.04 4.03 -1.28
C ILE A 7 -1.18 3.45 -2.68
N THR A 8 -1.91 4.16 -3.55
CA THR A 8 -2.18 3.74 -4.93
C THR A 8 -1.01 3.97 -5.89
N LEU A 9 -0.01 4.75 -5.47
CA LEU A 9 1.17 5.11 -6.25
C LEU A 9 2.27 4.03 -6.25
N VAL A 10 2.14 2.99 -5.43
CA VAL A 10 3.08 1.87 -5.43
C VAL A 10 3.00 1.12 -6.76
N SER A 11 4.11 0.50 -7.16
CA SER A 11 4.10 -0.51 -8.21
C SER A 11 3.41 -1.77 -7.73
N LYS A 12 2.54 -2.35 -8.56
CA LYS A 12 1.79 -3.58 -8.25
C LYS A 12 2.07 -4.63 -9.32
N GLU A 13 2.25 -5.88 -8.92
CA GLU A 13 2.45 -6.99 -9.86
C GLU A 13 1.25 -7.18 -10.79
N SER A 14 0.02 -7.01 -10.26
CA SER A 14 -1.24 -7.05 -11.02
C SER A 14 -1.37 -5.95 -12.09
N GLU A 15 -0.48 -4.97 -12.07
CA GLU A 15 -0.46 -3.86 -13.02
C GLU A 15 0.58 -4.03 -14.12
N LEU A 16 1.50 -4.98 -13.96
CA LEU A 16 2.50 -5.32 -14.95
C LEU A 16 1.89 -6.24 -16.00
N ASP A 17 2.20 -5.98 -17.27
CA ASP A 17 1.90 -6.91 -18.33
C ASP A 17 2.93 -8.06 -18.40
N VAL A 18 2.64 -9.06 -19.23
CA VAL A 18 3.50 -10.24 -19.42
C VAL A 18 4.89 -9.85 -19.95
N MET A 19 4.97 -8.86 -20.85
CA MET A 19 6.24 -8.42 -21.41
C MET A 19 7.08 -7.67 -20.36
N GLU A 20 6.47 -6.79 -19.59
CA GLU A 20 7.07 -6.06 -18.47
C GLU A 20 7.53 -7.01 -17.35
N THR A 21 6.91 -8.18 -17.23
CA THR A 21 7.27 -9.20 -16.25
C THR A 21 8.47 -10.05 -16.71
N ILE A 22 8.53 -10.40 -18.00
CA ILE A 22 9.54 -11.32 -18.56
C ILE A 22 10.82 -10.59 -19.03
N PHE A 23 10.73 -9.29 -19.35
CA PHE A 23 11.90 -8.54 -19.81
C PHE A 23 12.99 -8.46 -18.73
N MET A 24 14.26 -8.48 -19.14
CA MET A 24 15.40 -8.45 -18.21
C MET A 24 15.39 -7.19 -17.35
N LYS A 25 15.25 -7.37 -16.03
CA LYS A 25 15.39 -6.34 -15.01
C LYS A 25 16.67 -6.56 -14.21
N SER A 26 17.27 -5.50 -13.70
CA SER A 26 18.35 -5.64 -12.71
C SER A 26 17.81 -6.32 -11.45
N LYS A 27 18.63 -7.17 -10.81
CA LYS A 27 18.23 -7.96 -9.62
C LYS A 27 17.64 -7.11 -8.50
N ASN A 28 18.14 -5.88 -8.36
CA ASN A 28 17.73 -4.92 -7.34
C ASN A 28 17.04 -3.71 -7.98
N GLU A 29 16.32 -3.89 -9.07
CA GLU A 29 15.55 -2.81 -9.68
C GLU A 29 14.18 -2.69 -9.04
N TYR A 30 13.77 -1.47 -8.69
CA TYR A 30 12.37 -1.23 -8.36
C TYR A 30 11.54 -1.46 -9.62
N SER A 31 10.58 -2.38 -9.57
CA SER A 31 9.78 -2.73 -10.74
C SER A 31 8.92 -1.54 -11.17
N MET A 32 9.18 -1.03 -12.37
CA MET A 32 8.44 0.09 -12.96
C MET A 32 7.80 -0.36 -14.27
N GLY A 33 6.47 -0.56 -14.25
CA GLY A 33 5.68 -0.70 -15.48
C GLY A 33 5.12 0.63 -15.96
N GLU A 34 4.48 0.64 -17.12
CA GLU A 34 3.87 1.81 -17.73
C GLU A 34 2.83 2.45 -16.80
N LYS A 35 2.00 1.62 -16.13
CA LYS A 35 1.01 2.10 -15.15
C LYS A 35 1.67 2.83 -13.98
N PHE A 36 2.81 2.33 -13.49
CA PHE A 36 3.57 3.00 -12.43
C PHE A 36 4.10 4.36 -12.91
N TYR A 37 4.71 4.42 -14.10
CA TYR A 37 5.24 5.66 -14.66
C TYR A 37 4.16 6.74 -14.81
N ARG A 38 2.98 6.35 -15.33
CA ARG A 38 1.82 7.24 -15.44
C ARG A 38 1.37 7.77 -14.08
N LYS A 39 1.27 6.90 -13.06
CA LYS A 39 0.92 7.30 -11.69
C LYS A 39 1.93 8.27 -11.10
N ASP A 40 3.22 8.02 -11.30
CA ASP A 40 4.27 8.85 -10.72
C ASP A 40 4.25 10.28 -11.30
N ILE A 41 4.19 10.41 -12.63
CA ILE A 41 4.06 11.72 -13.29
C ILE A 41 2.80 12.45 -12.82
N LEU A 42 1.64 11.78 -12.86
CA LEU A 42 0.37 12.40 -12.47
C LEU A 42 0.41 12.88 -11.01
N SER A 43 1.03 12.12 -10.12
CA SER A 43 1.15 12.49 -8.71
C SER A 43 1.99 13.74 -8.50
N ILE A 44 3.07 13.92 -9.27
CA ILE A 44 3.91 15.12 -9.21
C ILE A 44 3.16 16.32 -9.79
N MET A 45 2.44 16.13 -10.90
CA MET A 45 1.60 17.17 -11.50
C MET A 45 0.50 17.63 -10.54
N GLN A 46 -0.11 16.72 -9.78
CA GLN A 46 -1.13 17.07 -8.78
C GLN A 46 -0.57 17.99 -7.69
N ILE A 47 0.63 17.72 -7.18
CA ILE A 47 1.30 18.61 -6.21
C ILE A 47 1.62 19.97 -6.85
N ALA A 48 2.16 19.98 -8.08
CA ALA A 48 2.46 21.23 -8.77
C ALA A 48 1.21 22.09 -9.04
N LEU A 49 0.09 21.46 -9.41
CA LEU A 49 -1.19 22.15 -9.63
C LEU A 49 -1.78 22.69 -8.32
N LEU A 50 -1.68 21.91 -7.24
CA LEU A 50 -2.10 22.36 -5.91
C LEU A 50 -1.27 23.59 -5.46
N ASP A 51 0.05 23.54 -5.63
CA ASP A 51 0.97 24.63 -5.28
C ASP A 51 0.63 25.90 -6.06
N TYR A 52 0.41 25.76 -7.37
CA TYR A 52 -0.02 26.85 -8.22
C TYR A 52 -1.35 27.48 -7.76
N HIS A 53 -2.34 26.64 -7.43
CA HIS A 53 -3.65 27.12 -6.98
C HIS A 53 -3.56 27.83 -5.62
N LEU A 54 -2.81 27.29 -4.66
CA LEU A 54 -2.64 27.90 -3.34
C LEU A 54 -1.88 29.22 -3.43
N THR A 55 -0.80 29.27 -4.22
CA THR A 55 -0.01 30.49 -4.41
C THR A 55 -0.87 31.64 -4.95
N ARG A 56 -1.79 31.35 -5.89
CA ARG A 56 -2.73 32.36 -6.41
C ARG A 56 -3.67 32.92 -5.34
N ASN A 57 -3.98 32.12 -4.33
CA ASN A 57 -4.80 32.51 -3.18
C ASN A 57 -3.98 33.01 -1.99
N LYS A 58 -2.68 33.33 -2.20
CA LYS A 58 -1.72 33.79 -1.17
C LYS A 58 -1.52 32.79 -0.04
N ASP A 59 -1.59 31.50 -0.36
CA ASP A 59 -1.31 30.40 0.56
C ASP A 59 -0.24 29.46 -0.04
N SER A 60 0.17 28.43 0.70
CA SER A 60 1.19 27.46 0.26
C SER A 60 0.85 26.04 0.69
N ILE A 61 1.46 25.04 0.01
CA ILE A 61 1.30 23.64 0.42
C ILE A 61 1.88 23.42 1.82
N GLU A 62 3.01 24.07 2.10
CA GLU A 62 3.67 24.04 3.40
C GLU A 62 2.70 24.46 4.52
N ASN A 63 2.00 25.59 4.36
CA ASN A 63 1.00 26.07 5.32
C ASN A 63 -0.16 25.08 5.49
N VAL A 64 -0.63 24.47 4.40
CA VAL A 64 -1.71 23.46 4.44
C VAL A 64 -1.27 22.25 5.25
N ILE A 65 -0.03 21.78 5.05
CA ILE A 65 0.54 20.65 5.80
C ILE A 65 0.72 21.02 7.28
N GLU A 66 1.29 22.19 7.58
CA GLU A 66 1.43 22.67 8.97
C GLU A 66 0.08 22.77 9.66
N SER A 67 -0.94 23.31 8.98
CA SER A 67 -2.30 23.41 9.50
C SER A 67 -2.93 22.04 9.71
N PHE A 68 -2.68 21.07 8.82
CA PHE A 68 -3.17 19.70 8.99
C PHE A 68 -2.55 19.04 10.24
N ILE A 69 -1.26 19.24 10.49
CA ILE A 69 -0.60 18.70 11.69
C ILE A 69 -1.11 19.41 12.94
N ALA A 70 -1.03 20.75 12.97
CA ALA A 70 -1.30 21.53 14.16
C ALA A 70 -2.78 21.59 14.55
N LYS A 71 -3.68 21.76 13.56
CA LYS A 71 -5.11 21.99 13.82
C LYS A 71 -5.98 20.75 13.66
N PHE A 72 -5.49 19.73 12.96
CA PHE A 72 -6.23 18.47 12.82
C PHE A 72 -5.57 17.35 13.64
N LEU A 73 -4.33 16.93 13.34
CA LEU A 73 -3.74 15.78 14.04
C LEU A 73 -3.57 16.02 15.55
N ASN A 74 -2.95 17.14 15.94
CA ASN A 74 -2.67 17.46 17.34
C ASN A 74 -3.90 17.79 18.17
N VAL A 75 -5.01 18.20 17.53
CA VAL A 75 -6.26 18.56 18.22
C VAL A 75 -7.20 17.37 18.29
N ARG A 76 -7.32 16.59 17.21
CA ARG A 76 -8.29 15.49 17.11
C ARG A 76 -7.83 14.21 17.80
N PHE A 77 -6.52 13.97 17.89
CA PHE A 77 -5.98 12.70 18.37
C PHE A 77 -5.10 12.85 19.60
N PRO A 78 -4.89 11.76 20.38
CA PRO A 78 -4.08 11.81 21.60
C PRO A 78 -2.58 12.04 21.41
N ILE A 79 -2.06 11.95 20.17
CA ILE A 79 -0.62 12.08 19.86
C ILE A 79 0.02 13.32 20.47
N LYS A 80 -0.69 14.47 20.40
CA LYS A 80 -0.32 15.80 20.91
C LYS A 80 1.10 16.27 20.52
N ASP A 81 1.25 17.57 20.28
CA ASP A 81 2.56 18.19 20.04
C ASP A 81 3.40 17.60 18.90
N LEU A 82 2.82 16.94 17.89
CA LEU A 82 3.54 16.55 16.67
C LEU A 82 4.08 17.80 15.98
N ARG A 83 5.40 17.85 15.72
CA ARG A 83 6.10 19.01 15.15
C ARG A 83 6.62 18.70 13.74
N PHE A 84 6.48 19.68 12.86
CA PHE A 84 7.07 19.65 11.52
C PHE A 84 7.31 21.09 11.08
N LYS A 85 8.52 21.40 10.60
CA LYS A 85 8.88 22.75 10.16
C LYS A 85 9.26 22.77 8.69
N PHE A 86 8.83 23.83 8.02
CA PHE A 86 9.29 24.15 6.67
C PHE A 86 10.32 25.28 6.69
N ALA A 87 11.06 25.39 5.58
CA ALA A 87 11.86 26.58 5.31
C ALA A 87 10.95 27.80 5.09
N LYS A 88 11.52 29.01 5.19
CA LYS A 88 10.78 30.24 4.89
C LYS A 88 10.33 30.25 3.42
N SER A 89 9.21 30.92 3.16
CA SER A 89 8.58 30.93 1.83
C SER A 89 9.46 31.54 0.72
N ASP A 90 10.40 32.41 1.07
CA ASP A 90 11.29 33.16 0.17
C ASP A 90 12.61 32.45 -0.14
N THR A 91 12.87 31.26 0.43
CA THR A 91 14.09 30.49 0.16
C THR A 91 14.00 29.69 -1.14
N GLY A 92 15.15 29.47 -1.80
CA GLY A 92 15.28 28.64 -2.99
C GLY A 92 14.94 27.17 -2.73
N PHE A 93 14.68 26.40 -3.80
CA PHE A 93 14.25 25.00 -3.64
C PHE A 93 15.35 24.11 -3.03
N LEU A 94 16.63 24.43 -3.28
CA LEU A 94 17.74 23.72 -2.66
C LEU A 94 17.71 23.83 -1.13
N GLU A 95 17.54 25.04 -0.59
CA GLU A 95 17.43 25.28 0.85
C GLU A 95 16.17 24.62 1.42
N LYS A 96 15.04 24.72 0.71
CA LYS A 96 13.78 24.04 1.09
C LYS A 96 13.99 22.53 1.25
N ILE A 97 14.68 21.89 0.32
CA ILE A 97 14.97 20.45 0.39
C ILE A 97 15.89 20.12 1.58
N ARG A 98 16.94 20.91 1.78
CA ARG A 98 17.91 20.70 2.89
C ARG A 98 17.27 20.83 4.28
N ILE A 99 16.17 21.57 4.39
CA ILE A 99 15.40 21.70 5.63
C ILE A 99 14.33 20.61 5.74
N ILE A 100 13.57 20.35 4.68
CA ILE A 100 12.42 19.43 4.76
C ILE A 100 12.84 17.95 4.91
N ALA A 101 13.99 17.55 4.35
CA ALA A 101 14.47 16.18 4.43
C ALA A 101 14.76 15.71 5.87
N PRO A 102 15.55 16.43 6.69
CA PRO A 102 15.73 16.05 8.09
C PRO A 102 14.46 16.21 8.93
N GLU A 103 13.62 17.20 8.64
CA GLU A 103 12.30 17.35 9.32
C GLU A 103 11.38 16.16 9.03
N PHE A 104 11.48 15.56 7.84
CA PHE A 104 10.74 14.35 7.50
C PHE A 104 11.20 13.14 8.30
N ASP A 105 12.51 12.95 8.48
CA ASP A 105 13.04 11.93 9.39
C ASP A 105 12.58 12.17 10.83
N PHE A 106 12.59 13.43 11.28
CA PHE A 106 12.14 13.82 12.62
C PHE A 106 10.65 13.53 12.84
N LEU A 107 9.79 13.77 11.84
CA LEU A 107 8.36 13.42 11.89
C LEU A 107 8.14 11.92 12.13
N LEU A 108 8.88 11.08 11.40
CA LEU A 108 8.77 9.63 11.50
C LEU A 108 9.24 9.13 12.87
N LYS A 109 10.32 9.70 13.41
CA LYS A 109 10.80 9.38 14.77
C LYS A 109 9.80 9.78 15.85
N GLN A 110 9.21 10.97 15.74
CA GLN A 110 8.16 11.42 16.67
C GLN A 110 6.97 10.44 16.69
N TYR A 111 6.50 10.01 15.51
CA TYR A 111 5.40 9.06 15.43
C TYR A 111 5.77 7.69 15.98
N GLN A 112 6.98 7.20 15.72
CA GLN A 112 7.45 5.94 16.29
C GLN A 112 7.45 5.97 17.83
N LEU A 113 7.96 7.04 18.44
CA LEU A 113 7.91 7.20 19.90
C LEU A 113 6.48 7.24 20.43
N TYR A 114 5.59 7.96 19.74
CA TYR A 114 4.18 7.94 20.11
C TYR A 114 3.57 6.54 20.08
N VAL A 115 3.89 5.74 19.07
CA VAL A 115 3.41 4.34 18.98
C VAL A 115 3.99 3.47 20.11
N GLN A 116 5.23 3.70 20.52
CA GLN A 116 5.91 2.91 21.55
C GLN A 116 5.49 3.30 22.97
N ASP A 117 5.43 4.60 23.25
CA ASP A 117 5.36 5.14 24.61
C ASP A 117 4.02 5.86 24.89
N GLY A 118 3.16 6.00 23.89
CA GLY A 118 1.88 6.74 23.98
C GLY A 118 2.05 8.26 24.07
N LYS A 119 3.29 8.77 23.97
CA LYS A 119 3.64 10.20 23.99
C LYS A 119 4.88 10.45 23.14
N ILE A 120 5.08 11.69 22.72
CA ILE A 120 6.31 12.11 22.04
C ILE A 120 7.29 12.63 23.10
N ASP A 121 8.34 11.87 23.37
CA ASP A 121 9.41 12.29 24.28
C ASP A 121 10.54 13.00 23.49
N PHE A 122 10.55 14.33 23.54
CA PHE A 122 11.53 15.14 22.78
C PHE A 122 12.95 15.02 23.35
N GLU A 123 13.11 14.79 24.65
CA GLU A 123 14.43 14.59 25.24
C GLU A 123 15.07 13.31 24.67
N LEU A 124 14.30 12.23 24.57
CA LEU A 124 14.77 10.98 23.95
C LEU A 124 15.17 11.16 22.48
N LEU A 125 14.44 11.98 21.72
CA LEU A 125 14.78 12.29 20.33
C LEU A 125 16.11 13.02 20.18
N GLU A 126 16.46 13.90 21.13
CA GLU A 126 17.73 14.63 21.12
C GLU A 126 18.94 13.71 21.33
N PHE A 127 18.78 12.64 22.12
CA PHE A 127 19.82 11.63 22.33
C PHE A 127 19.86 10.55 21.24
N SER A 128 18.79 10.40 20.45
CA SER A 128 18.67 9.38 19.40
C SER A 128 19.40 9.77 18.11
N SER A 129 20.65 9.32 17.98
CA SER A 129 21.47 9.49 16.77
C SER A 129 21.20 8.44 15.68
N GLU A 130 20.45 7.37 15.99
CA GLU A 130 20.26 6.28 15.05
C GLU A 130 19.31 6.63 13.90
N PRO A 131 19.64 6.26 12.64
CA PRO A 131 18.72 6.39 11.52
C PRO A 131 17.58 5.39 11.63
N LEU A 132 16.35 5.88 11.77
CA LEU A 132 15.14 5.04 11.76
C LEU A 132 14.87 4.51 10.34
N ARG A 133 14.71 3.20 10.19
CA ARG A 133 14.26 2.58 8.94
C ARG A 133 12.74 2.62 8.86
N LEU A 134 12.20 2.83 7.66
CA LEU A 134 10.75 2.84 7.45
C LEU A 134 10.07 1.52 7.85
N SER A 135 10.77 0.40 7.72
CA SER A 135 10.31 -0.93 8.15
C SER A 135 10.27 -1.12 9.66
N GLU A 136 10.95 -0.26 10.43
CA GLU A 136 10.95 -0.30 11.89
C GLU A 136 9.74 0.43 12.47
N ILE A 137 9.09 1.30 11.69
CA ILE A 137 7.97 2.11 12.16
C ILE A 137 6.73 1.24 12.38
N ASN A 138 6.32 1.14 13.63
CA ASN A 138 5.19 0.31 14.04
C ASN A 138 3.86 1.04 13.79
N SER A 139 2.79 0.25 13.73
CA SER A 139 1.41 0.71 13.79
C SER A 139 0.92 0.70 15.23
N LEU A 140 -0.09 1.53 15.52
CA LEU A 140 -0.84 1.50 16.78
C LEU A 140 -1.69 0.23 16.96
N VAL A 141 -1.93 -0.55 15.90
CA VAL A 141 -2.73 -1.77 15.95
C VAL A 141 -1.91 -3.02 15.62
N SER A 142 -2.27 -4.13 16.26
CA SER A 142 -1.53 -5.40 16.19
C SER A 142 -1.65 -6.11 14.84
N VAL A 143 -2.79 -6.01 14.15
CA VAL A 143 -2.99 -6.61 12.81
C VAL A 143 -3.35 -5.49 11.86
N LYS A 144 -2.37 -4.88 11.18
CA LYS A 144 -2.66 -3.81 10.21
C LYS A 144 -2.69 -4.34 8.79
N TYR A 145 -1.60 -4.97 8.37
CA TYR A 145 -1.44 -5.51 7.02
C TYR A 145 -1.41 -7.02 7.04
N VAL A 146 -2.02 -7.66 6.04
CA VAL A 146 -2.03 -9.10 5.90
C VAL A 146 -1.54 -9.51 4.51
N TYR A 147 -0.68 -10.52 4.46
CA TYR A 147 -0.01 -11.02 3.27
C TYR A 147 -0.25 -12.52 3.10
N ALA A 148 -0.07 -13.01 1.88
CA ALA A 148 -0.03 -14.44 1.61
C ALA A 148 1.18 -15.09 2.31
N ASN A 149 0.97 -16.25 2.93
CA ASN A 149 2.02 -17.02 3.62
C ASN A 149 2.09 -18.48 3.18
N SER A 150 1.27 -18.88 2.20
CA SER A 150 1.21 -20.26 1.71
C SER A 150 1.23 -20.31 0.18
N PRO A 151 1.91 -21.31 -0.43
CA PRO A 151 1.84 -21.58 -1.87
C PRO A 151 0.40 -21.76 -2.38
N GLU A 152 -0.51 -22.24 -1.52
CA GLU A 152 -1.94 -22.41 -1.83
C GLU A 152 -2.56 -21.10 -2.33
N ILE A 153 -2.23 -19.96 -1.69
CA ILE A 153 -2.73 -18.65 -2.14
C ILE A 153 -2.20 -18.32 -3.53
N GLY A 154 -0.95 -18.69 -3.84
CA GLY A 154 -0.38 -18.54 -5.18
C GLY A 154 -1.11 -19.38 -6.23
N ILE A 155 -1.47 -20.62 -5.89
CA ILE A 155 -2.27 -21.52 -6.76
C ILE A 155 -3.65 -20.90 -7.01
N LEU A 156 -4.32 -20.40 -5.97
CA LEU A 156 -5.62 -19.75 -6.13
C LEU A 156 -5.52 -18.48 -7.00
N LYS A 157 -4.53 -17.62 -6.76
CA LYS A 157 -4.27 -16.43 -7.59
C LYS A 157 -4.11 -16.80 -9.07
N SER A 158 -3.25 -17.75 -9.38
CA SER A 158 -2.92 -18.13 -10.76
C SER A 158 -4.06 -18.84 -11.48
N ASN A 159 -4.94 -19.55 -10.78
CA ASN A 159 -6.03 -20.29 -11.42
C ASN A 159 -7.34 -19.51 -11.48
N PHE A 160 -7.67 -18.74 -10.42
CA PHE A 160 -8.93 -18.01 -10.32
C PHE A 160 -8.89 -16.60 -10.90
N PHE A 161 -7.73 -15.93 -10.86
CA PHE A 161 -7.63 -14.48 -11.13
C PHE A 161 -6.60 -14.10 -12.19
N SER A 162 -5.93 -15.08 -12.81
CA SER A 162 -5.00 -14.85 -13.91
C SER A 162 -5.67 -15.07 -15.26
N ASP A 163 -5.35 -14.19 -16.21
CA ASP A 163 -5.69 -14.33 -17.62
C ASP A 163 -4.82 -15.35 -18.37
N GLN A 164 -3.79 -15.88 -17.72
CA GLN A 164 -2.98 -16.99 -18.23
C GLN A 164 -3.53 -18.37 -17.84
N SER A 165 -4.60 -18.42 -17.03
CA SER A 165 -5.26 -19.67 -16.65
C SER A 165 -6.10 -20.22 -17.79
N MET A 166 -5.91 -21.48 -18.18
CA MET A 166 -6.77 -22.10 -19.18
C MET A 166 -8.17 -22.45 -18.65
N LEU A 167 -8.44 -22.31 -17.34
CA LEU A 167 -9.68 -22.79 -16.72
C LEU A 167 -10.91 -21.95 -17.08
N TYR A 168 -10.76 -20.69 -17.47
CA TYR A 168 -11.90 -19.85 -17.85
C TYR A 168 -12.30 -19.98 -19.33
N TYR A 169 -11.48 -20.65 -20.14
CA TYR A 169 -11.69 -20.76 -21.58
C TYR A 169 -12.65 -21.91 -21.93
N VAL A 170 -13.95 -21.67 -21.72
CA VAL A 170 -15.03 -22.66 -21.87
C VAL A 170 -16.10 -22.14 -22.85
N GLU A 171 -16.60 -22.98 -23.77
CA GLU A 171 -17.71 -22.60 -24.67
C GLU A 171 -19.03 -22.47 -23.90
N PRO A 172 -19.97 -21.57 -24.28
CA PRO A 172 -19.86 -20.54 -25.32
C PRO A 172 -19.23 -19.22 -24.84
N PHE A 173 -18.62 -19.21 -23.64
CA PHE A 173 -18.15 -18.00 -22.96
C PHE A 173 -16.72 -17.60 -23.29
N LYS A 174 -16.10 -18.28 -24.27
CA LYS A 174 -14.77 -17.93 -24.74
C LYS A 174 -14.74 -16.46 -25.14
N GLU A 175 -13.72 -15.74 -24.67
CA GLU A 175 -13.51 -14.30 -24.90
C GLU A 175 -14.40 -13.33 -24.08
N LYS A 176 -15.43 -13.81 -23.36
CA LYS A 176 -16.27 -12.93 -22.52
C LYS A 176 -15.61 -12.54 -21.19
N TYR A 177 -14.80 -13.45 -20.64
CA TYR A 177 -14.13 -13.30 -19.35
C TYR A 177 -12.64 -13.53 -19.49
N ASN A 178 -11.87 -13.00 -18.53
CA ASN A 178 -10.41 -13.12 -18.51
C ASN A 178 -9.92 -13.95 -17.32
N ASN A 179 -10.80 -14.53 -16.52
CA ASN A 179 -10.41 -15.38 -15.38
C ASN A 179 -11.58 -16.26 -14.92
N LEU A 180 -11.27 -17.31 -14.16
CA LEU A 180 -12.25 -18.33 -13.76
C LEU A 180 -13.26 -17.77 -12.74
N TYR A 181 -12.82 -16.88 -11.86
CA TYR A 181 -13.71 -16.27 -10.87
C TYR A 181 -14.85 -15.49 -11.54
N ASP A 182 -14.52 -14.63 -12.50
CA ASP A 182 -15.51 -13.83 -13.23
C ASP A 182 -16.45 -14.73 -14.04
N LEU A 183 -15.93 -15.79 -14.68
CA LEU A 183 -16.76 -16.77 -15.39
C LEU A 183 -17.79 -17.43 -14.46
N LEU A 184 -17.35 -17.99 -13.34
CA LEU A 184 -18.22 -18.74 -12.42
C LEU A 184 -19.18 -17.84 -11.62
N THR A 185 -18.84 -16.56 -11.46
CA THR A 185 -19.71 -15.59 -10.77
C THR A 185 -20.85 -15.12 -11.67
N ASN A 186 -20.61 -15.03 -12.98
CA ASN A 186 -21.55 -14.44 -13.92
C ASN A 186 -22.31 -15.48 -14.77
N GLU A 187 -21.82 -16.71 -14.88
CA GLU A 187 -22.41 -17.74 -15.74
C GLU A 187 -22.67 -19.07 -15.01
N ASN A 188 -23.62 -19.83 -15.54
CA ASN A 188 -23.85 -21.21 -15.13
C ASN A 188 -23.09 -22.16 -16.06
N VAL A 189 -21.91 -22.60 -15.64
CA VAL A 189 -21.04 -23.50 -16.41
C VAL A 189 -21.18 -24.92 -15.89
N ARG A 190 -21.54 -25.88 -16.76
CA ARG A 190 -21.63 -27.29 -16.35
C ARG A 190 -20.24 -27.89 -16.27
N PHE A 191 -20.03 -28.87 -15.39
CA PHE A 191 -18.77 -29.58 -15.28
C PHE A 191 -18.43 -30.30 -16.60
N GLU A 192 -19.43 -30.81 -17.30
CA GLU A 192 -19.26 -31.43 -18.61
C GLU A 192 -18.86 -30.46 -19.75
N ASP A 193 -19.07 -29.15 -19.58
CA ASP A 193 -18.65 -28.15 -20.58
C ASP A 193 -17.12 -27.92 -20.56
N PHE A 194 -16.45 -28.28 -19.47
CA PHE A 194 -14.99 -28.24 -19.37
C PHE A 194 -14.35 -29.36 -20.20
N LYS A 195 -13.26 -29.04 -20.91
CA LYS A 195 -12.46 -30.05 -21.62
C LYS A 195 -11.72 -30.94 -20.62
N ASP A 196 -11.36 -32.15 -21.05
CA ASP A 196 -10.70 -33.14 -20.18
C ASP A 196 -9.47 -32.59 -19.44
N TYR A 197 -8.62 -31.80 -20.11
CA TYR A 197 -7.45 -31.18 -19.47
C TYR A 197 -7.79 -30.08 -18.44
N GLN A 198 -8.99 -29.49 -18.49
CA GLN A 198 -9.49 -28.51 -17.52
C GLN A 198 -10.17 -29.21 -16.34
N LYS A 199 -10.85 -30.33 -16.60
CA LYS A 199 -11.61 -31.09 -15.59
C LYS A 199 -10.76 -31.49 -14.38
N ASP A 200 -9.49 -31.85 -14.59
CA ASP A 200 -8.57 -32.17 -13.49
C ASP A 200 -8.32 -30.97 -12.56
N GLY A 201 -8.17 -29.78 -13.13
CA GLY A 201 -8.02 -28.54 -12.36
C GLY A 201 -9.29 -28.20 -11.57
N ILE A 202 -10.47 -28.34 -12.19
CA ILE A 202 -11.74 -28.13 -11.50
C ILE A 202 -11.93 -29.15 -10.36
N LYS A 203 -11.68 -30.44 -10.61
CA LYS A 203 -11.73 -31.49 -9.58
C LYS A 203 -10.80 -31.19 -8.41
N TYR A 204 -9.57 -30.75 -8.68
CA TYR A 204 -8.64 -30.34 -7.63
C TYR A 204 -9.26 -29.27 -6.70
N PHE A 205 -9.93 -28.26 -7.26
CA PHE A 205 -10.57 -27.21 -6.45
C PHE A 205 -11.86 -27.68 -5.76
N VAL A 206 -12.56 -28.68 -6.31
CA VAL A 206 -13.69 -29.34 -5.64
C VAL A 206 -13.21 -30.16 -4.43
N ASP A 207 -12.15 -30.95 -4.59
CA ASP A 207 -11.55 -31.75 -3.52
C ASP A 207 -11.03 -30.88 -2.38
N LYS A 208 -10.46 -29.72 -2.72
CA LYS A 208 -10.02 -28.69 -1.77
C LYS A 208 -11.15 -27.84 -1.19
N LYS A 209 -12.39 -28.05 -1.63
CA LYS A 209 -13.61 -27.33 -1.20
C LYS A 209 -13.58 -25.83 -1.51
N TYR A 210 -12.85 -25.41 -2.54
CA TYR A 210 -12.97 -24.05 -3.09
C TYR A 210 -14.13 -23.95 -4.08
N LEU A 211 -14.38 -25.05 -4.80
CA LEU A 211 -15.54 -25.23 -5.67
C LEU A 211 -16.41 -26.38 -5.15
N TYR A 212 -17.64 -26.46 -5.66
CA TYR A 212 -18.48 -27.65 -5.61
C TYR A 212 -19.23 -27.80 -6.92
N ILE A 213 -19.76 -29.00 -7.18
CA ILE A 213 -20.67 -29.26 -8.29
C ILE A 213 -22.05 -29.46 -7.69
N ASP A 214 -23.03 -28.69 -8.14
CA ASP A 214 -24.41 -28.81 -7.67
C ASP A 214 -25.15 -30.01 -8.29
N SER A 215 -26.41 -30.20 -7.92
CA SER A 215 -27.22 -31.31 -8.43
C SER A 215 -27.52 -31.25 -9.92
N ASP A 216 -27.40 -30.07 -10.54
CA ASP A 216 -27.69 -29.82 -11.95
C ASP A 216 -26.41 -29.83 -12.81
N ASP A 217 -25.29 -30.28 -12.23
CA ASP A 217 -23.95 -30.34 -12.82
C ASP A 217 -23.24 -28.98 -12.96
N PHE A 218 -23.73 -27.91 -12.33
CA PHE A 218 -23.05 -26.62 -12.41
C PHE A 218 -21.89 -26.50 -11.41
N VAL A 219 -20.76 -26.00 -11.89
CA VAL A 219 -19.60 -25.69 -11.05
C VAL A 219 -19.83 -24.36 -10.34
N LYS A 220 -19.74 -24.37 -9.01
CA LYS A 220 -20.05 -23.23 -8.14
C LYS A 220 -18.93 -22.95 -7.15
N ILE A 221 -18.80 -21.67 -6.78
CA ILE A 221 -17.88 -21.23 -5.74
C ILE A 221 -18.42 -21.64 -4.38
N ASN A 222 -17.61 -22.33 -3.58
CA ASN A 222 -18.02 -22.77 -2.24
C ASN A 222 -17.78 -21.70 -1.16
N ASN A 223 -16.66 -20.96 -1.24
CA ASN A 223 -16.31 -19.93 -0.26
C ASN A 223 -15.99 -18.60 -0.95
N GLU A 224 -17.03 -17.78 -1.13
CA GLU A 224 -16.94 -16.48 -1.80
C GLU A 224 -16.04 -15.48 -1.04
N ILE A 225 -16.10 -15.47 0.30
CA ILE A 225 -15.31 -14.53 1.11
C ILE A 225 -13.82 -14.85 1.00
N LEU A 226 -13.45 -16.13 1.04
CA LEU A 226 -12.06 -16.55 0.86
C LEU A 226 -11.55 -16.15 -0.52
N LEU A 227 -12.32 -16.43 -1.58
CA LEU A 227 -11.91 -16.03 -2.93
C LEU A 227 -11.86 -14.51 -3.09
N PHE A 228 -12.76 -13.77 -2.44
CA PHE A 228 -12.67 -12.31 -2.38
C PHE A 228 -11.36 -11.85 -1.70
N ILE A 229 -10.97 -12.45 -0.58
CA ILE A 229 -9.70 -12.15 0.11
C ILE A 229 -8.51 -12.43 -0.82
N VAL A 230 -8.52 -13.57 -1.52
CA VAL A 230 -7.47 -13.93 -2.49
C VAL A 230 -7.45 -12.93 -3.66
N SER A 231 -8.61 -12.46 -4.13
CA SER A 231 -8.69 -11.46 -5.20
C SER A 231 -8.08 -10.12 -4.79
N GLN A 232 -8.33 -9.67 -3.56
CA GLN A 232 -7.70 -8.46 -3.02
C GLN A 232 -6.19 -8.64 -2.86
N LEU A 233 -5.73 -9.81 -2.39
CA LEU A 233 -4.30 -10.14 -2.38
C LEU A 233 -3.70 -10.21 -3.77
N ASN A 234 -4.44 -10.67 -4.79
CA ASN A 234 -3.98 -10.69 -6.18
C ASN A 234 -3.79 -9.28 -6.70
N LYS A 235 -4.77 -8.42 -6.46
CA LYS A 235 -4.81 -7.04 -6.92
C LYS A 235 -3.77 -6.16 -6.23
N ASN A 236 -3.70 -6.21 -4.90
CA ASN A 236 -2.91 -5.27 -4.10
C ASN A 236 -1.61 -5.86 -3.56
N GLY A 237 -1.47 -7.19 -3.52
CA GLY A 237 -0.36 -7.87 -2.86
C GLY A 237 -0.41 -7.83 -1.33
N VAL A 238 -1.37 -7.11 -0.75
CA VAL A 238 -1.54 -6.89 0.68
C VAL A 238 -2.99 -6.51 0.97
N LEU A 239 -3.47 -6.89 2.15
CA LEU A 239 -4.77 -6.49 2.69
C LEU A 239 -4.56 -5.47 3.80
N SER A 240 -5.45 -4.48 3.90
CA SER A 240 -5.53 -3.55 5.02
C SER A 240 -6.65 -4.00 5.98
N TYR A 241 -6.28 -4.77 7.02
CA TYR A 241 -7.20 -5.59 7.82
C TYR A 241 -8.42 -4.81 8.33
N TRP A 242 -8.20 -3.65 8.95
CA TRP A 242 -9.26 -2.87 9.61
C TRP A 242 -10.23 -2.16 8.66
N HIS A 243 -9.93 -2.11 7.37
CA HIS A 243 -10.83 -1.55 6.36
C HIS A 243 -11.88 -2.55 5.87
N TYR A 244 -11.76 -3.82 6.26
CA TYR A 244 -12.75 -4.83 5.92
C TYR A 244 -13.84 -4.95 7.00
N PRO A 245 -15.09 -5.25 6.58
CA PRO A 245 -16.18 -5.52 7.52
C PRO A 245 -15.86 -6.75 8.38
N LEU A 246 -16.49 -6.85 9.56
CA LEU A 246 -16.22 -7.90 10.55
C LEU A 246 -16.31 -9.31 9.95
N VAL A 247 -17.29 -9.57 9.07
CA VAL A 247 -17.47 -10.88 8.43
C VAL A 247 -16.23 -11.29 7.61
N VAL A 248 -15.65 -10.35 6.87
CA VAL A 248 -14.42 -10.60 6.09
C VAL A 248 -13.22 -10.72 7.02
N ARG A 249 -13.13 -9.90 8.07
CA ARG A 249 -12.06 -9.99 9.07
C ARG A 249 -12.04 -11.34 9.79
N ASN A 250 -13.20 -11.88 10.16
CA ASN A 250 -13.29 -13.21 10.75
C ASN A 250 -12.72 -14.29 9.81
N SER A 251 -13.00 -14.19 8.51
CA SER A 251 -12.43 -15.11 7.52
C SER A 251 -10.91 -14.91 7.37
N ILE A 252 -10.42 -13.66 7.42
CA ILE A 252 -8.97 -13.39 7.47
C ILE A 252 -8.34 -14.03 8.71
N ASP A 253 -8.99 -13.93 9.88
CA ASP A 253 -8.51 -14.50 11.14
C ASP A 253 -8.46 -16.04 11.09
N GLU A 254 -9.46 -16.69 10.49
CA GLU A 254 -9.41 -18.14 10.20
C GLU A 254 -8.22 -18.51 9.30
N MET A 255 -7.98 -17.73 8.24
CA MET A 255 -6.85 -17.95 7.33
C MET A 255 -5.48 -17.66 7.97
N LEU A 256 -5.41 -16.72 8.93
CA LEU A 256 -4.22 -16.48 9.75
C LEU A 256 -3.97 -17.69 10.68
N ASN A 257 -5.00 -18.18 11.35
CA ASN A 257 -4.92 -19.35 12.24
C ASN A 257 -4.49 -20.63 11.49
N SER A 258 -4.88 -20.77 10.22
CA SER A 258 -4.47 -21.90 9.38
C SER A 258 -3.14 -21.67 8.65
N SER A 259 -2.38 -20.62 9.00
CA SER A 259 -1.10 -20.24 8.37
C SER A 259 -1.16 -19.96 6.85
N LEU A 260 -2.35 -19.77 6.27
CA LEU A 260 -2.48 -19.38 4.86
C LEU A 260 -2.03 -17.94 4.64
N LEU A 261 -2.22 -17.11 5.66
CA LEU A 261 -1.85 -15.70 5.69
C LEU A 261 -0.89 -15.40 6.84
N ILE A 262 -0.24 -14.25 6.78
CA ILE A 262 0.58 -13.69 7.86
C ILE A 262 0.30 -12.19 8.00
N SER A 263 0.28 -11.69 9.23
CA SER A 263 0.01 -10.29 9.54
C SER A 263 1.26 -9.52 9.97
N GLU A 264 1.26 -8.20 9.76
CA GLU A 264 2.27 -7.27 10.27
C GLU A 264 1.64 -6.02 10.89
N SER A 265 2.31 -5.51 11.92
CA SER A 265 1.92 -4.35 12.74
C SER A 265 2.79 -3.13 12.43
N LYS A 266 2.97 -2.81 11.15
CA LYS A 266 3.82 -1.70 10.68
C LYS A 266 2.99 -0.54 10.18
N LEU A 267 3.50 0.70 10.26
CA LEU A 267 2.78 1.89 9.76
C LEU A 267 2.49 1.76 8.26
N LEU A 268 3.49 1.29 7.52
CA LEU A 268 3.49 1.12 6.06
C LEU A 268 3.51 -0.36 5.67
N SER A 269 2.87 -0.70 4.55
CA SER A 269 2.99 -2.05 3.97
C SER A 269 4.39 -2.25 3.36
N LYS A 270 4.75 -3.50 3.03
CA LYS A 270 6.00 -3.83 2.34
C LYS A 270 6.14 -3.06 1.02
N GLN A 271 5.08 -3.02 0.22
CA GLN A 271 5.07 -2.31 -1.06
C GLN A 271 5.22 -0.80 -0.87
N GLU A 272 4.61 -0.24 0.17
CA GLU A 272 4.74 1.17 0.52
C GLU A 272 6.17 1.49 0.97
N ILE A 273 6.76 0.68 1.84
CA ILE A 273 8.16 0.83 2.28
C ILE A 273 9.10 0.84 1.06
N MET A 274 8.95 -0.13 0.14
CA MET A 274 9.74 -0.19 -1.09
C MET A 274 9.56 1.08 -1.95
N TYR A 275 8.34 1.60 -2.07
CA TYR A 275 8.06 2.84 -2.80
C TYR A 275 8.76 4.05 -2.19
N PHE A 276 8.70 4.21 -0.85
CA PHE A 276 9.41 5.29 -0.18
C PHE A 276 10.92 5.12 -0.28
N ASN A 277 11.44 3.90 -0.12
CA ASN A 277 12.86 3.62 -0.28
C ASN A 277 13.35 3.97 -1.67
N TYR A 278 12.62 3.58 -2.72
CA TYR A 278 12.93 3.95 -4.11
C TYR A 278 13.11 5.47 -4.29
N HIS A 279 12.31 6.31 -3.64
CA HIS A 279 12.45 7.76 -3.74
C HIS A 279 13.56 8.32 -2.83
N LEU A 280 13.62 7.85 -1.59
CA LEU A 280 14.44 8.49 -0.55
C LEU A 280 15.89 7.98 -0.54
N ASN A 281 16.15 6.73 -0.91
CA ASN A 281 17.48 6.12 -0.74
C ASN A 281 17.83 5.11 -1.85
N LYS A 282 19.14 4.83 -2.00
CA LYS A 282 19.68 3.79 -2.89
C LYS A 282 20.08 2.50 -2.16
N ARG A 283 19.49 2.21 -0.99
CA ARG A 283 19.88 1.01 -0.21
C ARG A 283 19.38 -0.28 -0.85
N GLU A 284 18.12 -0.26 -1.29
CA GLU A 284 17.44 -1.45 -1.80
C GLU A 284 17.42 -1.49 -3.33
N PHE A 285 17.33 -0.32 -3.97
CA PHE A 285 17.10 -0.23 -5.41
C PHE A 285 18.21 0.48 -6.18
N THR A 286 18.73 -0.16 -7.23
CA THR A 286 19.79 0.41 -8.08
C THR A 286 19.32 1.62 -8.88
N ASN A 287 18.03 1.66 -9.19
CA ASN A 287 17.37 2.76 -9.91
C ASN A 287 16.69 3.78 -8.98
N GLY A 288 16.94 3.73 -7.67
CA GLY A 288 16.37 4.70 -6.72
C GLY A 288 16.84 6.14 -6.94
N LEU A 289 16.01 7.12 -6.60
CA LEU A 289 16.29 8.56 -6.79
C LEU A 289 17.29 9.11 -5.77
N ASP A 290 17.43 8.45 -4.62
CA ASP A 290 18.39 8.78 -3.57
C ASP A 290 18.23 10.20 -2.97
N LEU A 291 17.00 10.73 -2.94
CA LEU A 291 16.76 12.13 -2.58
C LEU A 291 17.32 12.50 -1.19
N ARG A 292 17.28 11.59 -0.22
CA ARG A 292 17.82 11.85 1.12
C ARG A 292 19.35 11.98 1.07
N ASN A 293 20.04 10.99 0.52
CA ASN A 293 21.50 10.96 0.52
C ASN A 293 22.10 12.02 -0.42
N LYS A 294 21.46 12.27 -1.57
CA LYS A 294 21.92 13.22 -2.59
C LYS A 294 22.06 14.64 -2.04
N TYR A 295 21.09 15.09 -1.25
CA TYR A 295 21.10 16.44 -0.67
C TYR A 295 21.87 16.52 0.64
N LEU A 296 21.93 15.43 1.42
CA LEU A 296 22.78 15.36 2.62
C LEU A 296 24.27 15.38 2.28
N HIS A 297 24.69 14.70 1.21
CA HIS A 297 26.10 14.58 0.81
C HIS A 297 26.53 15.56 -0.29
N GLY A 298 25.65 16.47 -0.73
CA GLY A 298 25.97 17.50 -1.71
C GLY A 298 26.25 16.97 -3.12
N THR A 299 25.81 15.76 -3.46
CA THR A 299 25.91 15.18 -4.81
C THR A 299 24.74 15.58 -5.72
N ASN A 300 24.02 16.65 -5.33
CA ASN A 300 22.89 17.16 -6.08
C ASN A 300 23.30 17.90 -7.35
N THR A 301 22.37 17.97 -8.31
CA THR A 301 22.56 18.75 -9.54
C THR A 301 22.54 20.25 -9.23
N SER A 302 23.03 21.08 -10.15
CA SER A 302 22.93 22.55 -10.08
C SER A 302 21.66 23.13 -10.71
N SER A 303 20.73 22.27 -11.16
CA SER A 303 19.50 22.69 -11.86
C SER A 303 18.38 23.01 -10.88
N GLU A 304 17.93 24.27 -10.89
CA GLU A 304 16.82 24.73 -10.04
C GLU A 304 15.48 24.05 -10.41
N GLU A 305 15.25 23.76 -11.69
CA GLU A 305 14.05 23.02 -12.12
C GLU A 305 14.02 21.58 -11.56
N LYS A 306 15.19 20.93 -11.49
CA LYS A 306 15.32 19.62 -10.84
C LYS A 306 15.08 19.73 -9.33
N HIS A 307 15.62 20.76 -8.67
CA HIS A 307 15.32 21.01 -7.26
C HIS A 307 13.83 21.20 -7.01
N LYS A 308 13.15 22.00 -7.84
CA LYS A 308 11.69 22.17 -7.74
C LYS A 308 10.94 20.85 -7.87
N THR A 309 11.27 20.04 -8.87
CA THR A 309 10.62 18.73 -9.08
C THR A 309 10.88 17.79 -7.90
N GLU A 310 12.11 17.72 -7.42
CA GLU A 310 12.51 16.86 -6.29
C GLU A 310 11.87 17.33 -4.97
N TYR A 311 11.67 18.64 -4.80
CA TYR A 311 10.92 19.20 -3.67
C TYR A 311 9.44 18.78 -3.70
N TYR A 312 8.79 18.81 -4.87
CA TYR A 312 7.42 18.32 -5.01
C TYR A 312 7.30 16.81 -4.75
N ILE A 313 8.32 16.03 -5.10
CA ILE A 313 8.38 14.61 -4.72
C ILE A 313 8.43 14.47 -3.19
N LEU A 314 9.25 15.25 -2.48
CA LEU A 314 9.29 15.19 -1.01
C LEU A 314 7.96 15.59 -0.37
N LEU A 315 7.31 16.66 -0.86
CA LEU A 315 5.99 17.07 -0.41
C LEU A 315 4.95 15.95 -0.61
N LYS A 316 4.95 15.29 -1.78
CA LYS A 316 4.10 14.11 -2.07
C LYS A 316 4.29 13.04 -1.00
N LEU A 317 5.54 12.66 -0.72
CA LEU A 317 5.87 11.62 0.26
C LEU A 317 5.41 11.99 1.68
N ILE A 318 5.58 13.26 2.08
CA ILE A 318 5.13 13.75 3.40
C ILE A 318 3.61 13.68 3.51
N VAL A 319 2.88 14.15 2.49
CA VAL A 319 1.41 14.06 2.45
C VAL A 319 0.94 12.61 2.58
N LEU A 320 1.60 11.69 1.87
CA LEU A 320 1.29 10.25 1.98
C LEU A 320 1.52 9.74 3.40
N ILE A 321 2.66 10.03 4.03
CA ILE A 321 2.93 9.62 5.42
C ILE A 321 1.91 10.20 6.39
N LEU A 322 1.55 11.48 6.26
CA LEU A 322 0.55 12.10 7.11
C LEU A 322 -0.82 11.44 6.96
N PHE A 323 -1.19 11.00 5.75
CA PHE A 323 -2.38 10.20 5.55
C PHE A 323 -2.27 8.81 6.18
N LYS A 324 -1.10 8.16 6.13
CA LYS A 324 -0.88 6.86 6.79
C LYS A 324 -0.92 6.96 8.32
N MET A 325 -0.39 8.04 8.89
CA MET A 325 -0.50 8.32 10.34
C MET A 325 -1.95 8.60 10.74
N LYS A 326 -2.67 9.43 9.96
CA LYS A 326 -4.11 9.68 10.19
C LYS A 326 -4.91 8.38 10.17
N ASP A 327 -4.69 7.56 9.15
CA ASP A 327 -5.36 6.27 8.97
C ASP A 327 -5.14 5.35 10.17
N ASP A 328 -3.89 5.23 10.61
CA ASP A 328 -3.49 4.42 11.76
C ASP A 328 -4.15 4.90 13.08
N LEU A 329 -4.22 6.21 13.29
CA LEU A 329 -4.90 6.83 14.43
C LEU A 329 -6.41 6.56 14.42
N LEU A 330 -7.06 6.67 13.26
CA LEU A 330 -8.49 6.39 13.09
C LEU A 330 -8.81 4.92 13.35
N ILE A 331 -7.99 4.01 12.82
CA ILE A 331 -8.11 2.58 13.03
C ILE A 331 -7.97 2.23 14.52
N CYS A 332 -6.98 2.82 15.20
CA CYS A 332 -6.77 2.60 16.64
C CYS A 332 -7.99 3.04 17.46
N GLU A 333 -8.55 4.22 17.19
CA GLU A 333 -9.77 4.69 17.84
C GLU A 333 -10.95 3.72 17.60
N TYR A 334 -11.15 3.28 16.36
CA TYR A 334 -12.20 2.31 16.01
C TYR A 334 -12.01 0.96 16.71
N ALA A 335 -10.79 0.44 16.76
CA ALA A 335 -10.47 -0.83 17.43
C ALA A 335 -10.74 -0.76 18.94
N ASN A 336 -10.36 0.35 19.58
CA ASN A 336 -10.58 0.57 21.01
C ASN A 336 -12.08 0.66 21.35
N ASN A 337 -12.86 1.38 20.54
CA ASN A 337 -14.31 1.52 20.77
C ASN A 337 -15.05 0.18 20.64
N ASN A 338 -14.66 -0.67 19.68
CA ASN A 338 -15.27 -2.00 19.52
C ASN A 338 -14.91 -2.96 20.65
N THR A 339 -13.71 -2.83 21.24
CA THR A 339 -13.30 -3.68 22.37
C THR A 339 -14.04 -3.31 23.66
N GLN A 340 -14.39 -2.03 23.84
CA GLN A 340 -15.18 -1.58 24.99
C GLN A 340 -16.64 -2.03 24.94
N ASN A 341 -17.25 -2.15 23.76
CA ASN A 341 -18.64 -2.59 23.59
C ASN A 341 -18.88 -4.10 23.80
N ILE A 342 -17.83 -4.91 23.91
CA ILE A 342 -17.93 -6.36 24.17
C ILE A 342 -17.85 -6.68 25.68
N ASN A 343 -17.38 -5.71 26.49
CA ASN A 343 -17.16 -5.87 27.93
C ASN A 343 -18.29 -5.29 28.81
N TYR A 344 -19.44 -4.96 28.21
CA TYR A 344 -20.70 -4.61 28.87
C TYR A 344 -21.81 -5.52 28.36
#